data_AF-A0A8S3JSM7-F1
#
_entry.id   AF-A0A8S3JSM7-F1
#
_cell.length_a   1.000
_cell.length_b   1.000
_cell.length_c   1.000
_cell.angle_alpha   90.00
_cell.angle_beta   90.00
_cell.angle_gamma   90.00
#
_symmetry.space_group_name_H-M   'P 1'
#
loop_
_entity.id
_entity.type
_entity.pdbx_description
1 polymer ?
#
loop_
_entity_poly.entity_id
_entity_poly.type
_entity_poly.pdbx_seq_one_letter_code
_entity_poly.pdbx_strand_id
1 'polypeptide(L)'
;MPQSRYQRDNHRTYFGFHRTSPESAVGIAQQGFRISATPPQLLGFGVYFARSFKGTERKARHEGALICAEVDMRNVIIVTRDELHNVSNSNRWHHSFDTVYYYHPEEDRDEFCVKDPAQILRWIIIMNDDRLRRYGLDRAFENTRCGCI
;
A
#
# COMPACT_ATOMS: atom_id res chain seq x y z
N MET A 1 -7.38 -8.90 -13.23
CA MET A 1 -7.28 -10.13 -12.42
C MET A 1 -6.43 -9.81 -11.19
N PRO A 2 -6.81 -10.27 -9.99
CA PRO A 2 -5.96 -10.16 -8.82
C PRO A 2 -4.72 -11.05 -8.98
N GLN A 3 -3.60 -10.66 -8.37
CA GLN A 3 -2.44 -11.55 -8.24
C GLN A 3 -2.79 -12.76 -7.36
N SER A 4 -1.97 -13.81 -7.35
CA SER A 4 -2.12 -14.96 -6.45
C SER A 4 -2.19 -14.50 -4.99
N ARG A 5 -2.99 -15.16 -4.15
CA ARG A 5 -3.06 -14.86 -2.71
C ARG A 5 -1.69 -15.04 -2.05
N TYR A 6 -1.43 -14.29 -0.98
CA TYR A 6 -0.20 -14.42 -0.22
C TYR A 6 -0.05 -15.86 0.33
N GLN A 7 1.15 -16.42 0.18
CA GLN A 7 1.53 -17.74 0.68
C GLN A 7 2.86 -17.59 1.39
N ARG A 8 2.90 -17.87 2.70
CA ARG A 8 4.05 -17.58 3.55
C ARG A 8 5.34 -18.24 3.07
N ASP A 9 5.25 -19.47 2.57
CA ASP A 9 6.44 -20.23 2.15
C ASP A 9 6.95 -19.84 0.76
N ASN A 10 6.11 -19.17 -0.04
CA ASN A 10 6.40 -18.84 -1.45
C ASN A 10 6.68 -17.36 -1.68
N HIS A 11 6.21 -16.47 -0.80
CA HIS A 11 6.28 -15.03 -1.00
C HIS A 11 7.07 -14.36 0.13
N ARG A 12 8.38 -14.18 -0.10
CA ARG A 12 9.19 -13.28 0.75
C ARG A 12 8.86 -11.82 0.45
N THR A 13 8.82 -11.48 -0.84
CA THR A 13 8.31 -10.20 -1.33
C THR A 13 6.95 -10.39 -1.98
N TYR A 14 6.14 -9.34 -1.99
CA TYR A 14 4.79 -9.35 -2.53
C TYR A 14 4.46 -7.98 -3.14
N PHE A 15 3.68 -7.97 -4.22
CA PHE A 15 3.27 -6.72 -4.83
C PHE A 15 2.02 -6.17 -4.16
N GLY A 16 1.96 -4.87 -3.96
CA GLY A 16 0.84 -4.17 -3.35
C GLY A 16 0.35 -3.02 -4.21
N PHE A 17 -0.96 -2.81 -4.24
CA PHE A 17 -1.57 -1.66 -4.92
C PHE A 17 -2.10 -0.67 -3.89
N HIS A 18 -1.69 0.59 -3.99
CA HIS A 18 -2.14 1.67 -3.11
C HIS A 18 -2.69 2.80 -3.97
N ARG A 19 -3.93 3.22 -3.73
CA ARG A 19 -4.52 4.37 -4.43
C ARG A 19 -4.67 5.53 -3.45
N THR A 20 -4.24 6.71 -3.89
CA THR A 20 -4.19 7.91 -3.04
C THR A 20 -4.40 9.17 -3.88
N SER A 21 -4.47 10.33 -3.21
CA SER A 21 -4.59 11.62 -3.90
C SER A 21 -3.29 12.00 -4.62
N PRO A 22 -3.34 12.82 -5.68
CA PRO A 22 -2.15 13.35 -6.34
C PRO A 22 -1.15 13.99 -5.36
N GLU A 23 -1.63 14.79 -4.39
CA GLU A 23 -0.78 15.46 -3.39
C GLU A 23 -0.03 14.44 -2.52
N SER A 24 -0.74 13.38 -2.12
CA SER A 24 -0.15 12.31 -1.31
C SER A 24 0.87 11.52 -2.13
N ALA A 25 0.59 11.27 -3.41
CA ALA A 25 1.54 10.61 -4.31
C ALA A 25 2.80 11.43 -4.54
N VAL A 26 2.68 12.76 -4.70
CA VAL A 26 3.84 13.69 -4.74
C VAL A 26 4.64 13.59 -3.44
N GLY A 27 3.95 13.65 -2.30
CA GLY A 27 4.58 13.52 -0.99
C GLY A 27 5.34 12.21 -0.84
N ILE A 28 4.76 11.08 -1.30
CA ILE A 28 5.42 9.77 -1.31
C ILE A 28 6.64 9.77 -2.24
N ALA A 29 6.56 10.39 -3.42
CA ALA A 29 7.69 10.48 -4.34
C ALA A 29 8.87 11.26 -3.76
N GLN A 30 8.59 12.33 -2.99
CA GLN A 30 9.61 13.21 -2.43
C GLN A 30 10.16 12.72 -1.07
N GLN A 31 9.31 12.11 -0.25
CA GLN A 31 9.60 11.87 1.17
C GLN A 31 9.42 10.40 1.57
N GLY A 32 9.03 9.54 0.64
CA GLY A 32 8.70 8.14 0.90
C GLY A 32 7.34 7.95 1.57
N PHE A 33 6.98 6.68 1.80
CA PHE A 33 5.74 6.33 2.48
C PHE A 33 5.77 6.71 3.97
N ARG A 34 4.58 7.01 4.50
CA ARG A 34 4.37 7.30 5.92
C ARG A 34 3.22 6.45 6.45
N ILE A 35 3.31 6.09 7.72
CA ILE A 35 2.26 5.35 8.43
C ILE A 35 1.01 6.23 8.51
N SER A 36 -0.13 5.67 8.15
CA SER A 36 -1.42 6.31 8.44
C SER A 36 -1.72 6.22 9.93
N ALA A 37 -1.88 7.36 10.59
CA ALA A 37 -2.15 7.47 12.03
C ALA A 37 -3.62 7.85 12.34
N THR A 38 -4.45 8.09 11.32
CA THR A 38 -5.81 8.62 11.49
C THR A 38 -6.84 7.47 11.54
N PRO A 39 -7.57 7.26 12.65
CA PRO A 39 -8.63 6.25 12.70
C PRO A 39 -9.86 6.63 11.84
N PRO A 40 -10.68 5.66 11.40
CA PRO A 40 -10.55 4.22 11.64
C PRO A 40 -9.55 3.52 10.70
N GLN A 41 -8.89 2.46 11.20
CA GLN A 41 -7.88 1.65 10.50
C GLN A 41 -8.22 0.16 10.64
N LEU A 42 -8.60 -0.49 9.53
CA LEU A 42 -9.13 -1.88 9.52
C LEU A 42 -8.14 -2.92 10.08
N LEU A 43 -6.84 -2.73 9.83
CA LEU A 43 -5.76 -3.66 10.15
C LEU A 43 -4.72 -3.05 11.12
N GLY A 44 -5.07 -1.96 11.80
CA GLY A 44 -4.14 -1.20 12.65
C GLY A 44 -3.37 -0.13 11.89
N PHE A 45 -2.46 0.59 12.56
CA PHE A 45 -1.81 1.75 11.97
C PHE A 45 -0.58 1.32 11.14
N GLY A 46 -0.61 1.58 9.84
CA GLY A 46 0.48 1.21 8.94
C GLY A 46 0.29 1.74 7.52
N VAL A 47 0.99 1.15 6.56
CA VAL A 47 0.82 1.43 5.13
C VAL A 47 0.01 0.31 4.49
N TYR A 48 -1.08 0.69 3.85
CA TYR A 48 -2.08 -0.24 3.33
C TYR A 48 -1.91 -0.50 1.84
N PHE A 49 -2.08 -1.75 1.46
CA PHE A 49 -2.07 -2.19 0.09
C PHE A 49 -3.24 -3.14 -0.17
N ALA A 50 -3.81 -3.07 -1.36
CA ALA A 50 -4.73 -4.06 -1.88
C ALA A 50 -3.98 -5.11 -2.70
N ARG A 51 -4.53 -6.33 -2.77
CA ARG A 51 -4.03 -7.39 -3.64
C ARG A 51 -4.22 -7.09 -5.14
N SER A 52 -5.19 -6.26 -5.49
CA SER A 52 -5.50 -5.95 -6.89
C SER A 52 -5.82 -4.48 -7.10
N PHE A 53 -5.59 -4.00 -8.33
CA PHE A 53 -6.00 -2.66 -8.75
C PHE A 53 -7.48 -2.41 -8.49
N LYS A 54 -8.36 -3.33 -8.90
CA LYS A 54 -9.81 -3.24 -8.67
C LYS A 54 -10.16 -3.20 -7.19
N GLY A 55 -9.37 -3.90 -6.35
CA GLY A 55 -9.49 -3.85 -4.90
C GLY A 55 -9.23 -2.46 -4.30
N THR A 56 -8.48 -1.59 -5.00
CA THR A 56 -8.27 -0.19 -4.58
C THR A 56 -9.45 0.73 -4.92
N GLU A 57 -10.22 0.43 -5.97
CA GLU A 57 -11.28 1.32 -6.49
C GLU A 57 -12.42 1.52 -5.50
N ARG A 58 -12.77 0.48 -4.75
CA ARG A 58 -13.84 0.54 -3.73
C ARG A 58 -13.44 1.28 -2.46
N LYS A 59 -12.15 1.60 -2.29
CA LYS A 59 -11.55 2.06 -1.02
C LYS A 59 -11.04 3.49 -1.10
N ALA A 60 -10.61 3.93 -2.28
CA ALA A 60 -10.11 5.27 -2.46
C ALA A 60 -11.27 6.27 -2.48
N ARG A 61 -11.37 7.10 -1.44
CA ARG A 61 -12.16 8.35 -1.48
C ARG A 61 -11.51 9.42 -2.36
N HIS A 62 -10.31 9.14 -2.85
CA HIS A 62 -9.47 10.03 -3.65
C HIS A 62 -9.16 9.36 -4.98
N GLU A 63 -9.56 9.99 -6.07
CA GLU A 63 -9.16 9.64 -7.43
C GLU A 63 -7.87 10.41 -7.78
N GLY A 64 -6.98 9.81 -8.57
CA GLY A 64 -5.86 10.54 -9.18
C GLY A 64 -4.56 9.75 -9.34
N ALA A 65 -4.08 9.07 -8.30
CA ALA A 65 -2.80 8.35 -8.34
C ALA A 65 -2.91 6.89 -7.86
N LEU A 66 -2.38 5.98 -8.67
CA LEU A 66 -2.15 4.58 -8.34
C LEU A 66 -0.67 4.35 -8.07
N ILE A 67 -0.35 3.62 -7.01
CA ILE A 67 0.98 3.16 -6.70
C ILE A 67 1.01 1.63 -6.74
N CYS A 68 1.97 1.07 -7.46
CA CYS A 68 2.33 -0.34 -7.41
C CYS A 68 3.66 -0.48 -6.69
N ALA A 69 3.72 -1.26 -5.62
CA ALA A 69 4.89 -1.38 -4.76
C ALA A 69 5.34 -2.84 -4.60
N GLU A 70 6.65 -3.07 -4.62
CA GLU A 70 7.28 -4.30 -4.15
C GLU A 70 7.49 -4.18 -2.63
N VAL A 71 6.94 -5.12 -1.86
CA VAL A 71 6.91 -5.07 -0.39
C VAL A 71 7.55 -6.32 0.20
N ASP A 72 8.48 -6.15 1.14
CA ASP A 72 9.04 -7.20 1.97
C ASP A 72 8.05 -7.58 3.08
N MET A 73 7.48 -8.79 2.99
CA MET A 73 6.36 -9.21 3.84
C MET A 73 6.81 -9.63 5.25
N ARG A 74 8.08 -10.03 5.41
CA ARG A 74 8.70 -10.43 6.71
C ARG A 74 7.77 -11.36 7.53
N ASN A 75 7.61 -11.11 8.84
CA ASN A 75 6.74 -11.93 9.66
C ASN A 75 5.26 -11.50 9.52
N VAL A 76 4.48 -12.32 8.81
CA VAL A 76 3.06 -12.02 8.50
C VAL A 76 2.12 -12.72 9.47
N ILE A 77 1.14 -12.02 10.02
CA ILE A 77 -0.08 -12.62 10.57
C ILE A 77 -1.20 -12.58 9.52
N ILE A 78 -1.84 -13.72 9.28
CA ILE A 78 -3.01 -13.79 8.40
C ILE A 78 -4.25 -13.74 9.29
N VAL A 79 -5.20 -12.86 8.96
CA VAL A 79 -6.47 -12.74 9.67
C VAL A 79 -7.63 -12.91 8.70
N THR A 80 -8.72 -13.48 9.20
CA THR A 80 -10.01 -13.56 8.53
C THR A 80 -10.97 -12.49 9.06
N ARG A 81 -12.18 -12.43 8.50
CA ARG A 81 -13.19 -11.44 8.90
C ARG A 81 -13.53 -11.53 10.40
N ASP A 82 -13.61 -12.74 10.92
CA ASP A 82 -13.96 -12.99 12.32
C ASP A 82 -12.82 -12.59 13.27
N GLU A 83 -11.58 -12.49 12.77
CA GLU A 83 -10.39 -12.14 13.53
C GLU A 83 -9.99 -10.65 13.40
N LEU A 84 -10.66 -9.87 12.53
CA LEU A 84 -10.35 -8.46 12.29
C LEU A 84 -10.35 -7.61 13.58
N HIS A 85 -11.20 -7.95 14.55
CA HIS A 85 -11.29 -7.24 15.82
C HIS A 85 -9.98 -7.32 16.65
N ASN A 86 -9.10 -8.29 16.36
CA ASN A 86 -7.82 -8.45 17.03
C ASN A 86 -6.77 -7.42 16.56
N VAL A 87 -6.93 -6.86 15.36
CA VAL A 87 -5.96 -5.97 14.71
C VAL A 87 -6.51 -4.57 14.44
N SER A 88 -7.83 -4.41 14.33
CA SER A 88 -8.48 -3.14 13.99
C SER A 88 -8.17 -2.04 15.02
N ASN A 89 -7.81 -0.86 14.53
CA ASN A 89 -7.45 0.33 15.33
C ASN A 89 -6.39 0.07 16.42
N SER A 90 -5.49 -0.90 16.21
CA SER A 90 -4.55 -1.37 17.23
C SER A 90 -3.19 -1.70 16.61
N ASN A 91 -2.11 -1.37 17.32
CA ASN A 91 -0.75 -1.75 16.95
C ASN A 91 -0.22 -2.94 17.78
N ARG A 92 -1.08 -3.65 18.52
CA ARG A 92 -0.64 -4.79 19.36
C ARG A 92 0.12 -5.85 18.55
N TRP A 93 -0.26 -6.06 17.30
CA TRP A 93 0.41 -7.02 16.42
C TRP A 93 1.84 -6.58 16.03
N HIS A 94 2.22 -5.31 16.16
CA HIS A 94 3.57 -4.82 15.81
C HIS A 94 4.67 -5.45 16.68
N HIS A 95 4.31 -5.93 17.88
CA HIS A 95 5.25 -6.58 18.80
C HIS A 95 5.77 -7.93 18.28
N SER A 96 4.94 -8.64 17.52
CA SER A 96 5.24 -10.00 17.08
C SER A 96 5.34 -10.12 15.57
N PHE A 97 4.68 -9.24 14.82
CA PHE A 97 4.55 -9.32 13.37
C PHE A 97 4.98 -8.01 12.71
N ASP A 98 5.32 -8.10 11.44
CA ASP A 98 5.68 -6.99 10.57
C ASP A 98 4.55 -6.63 9.60
N THR A 99 3.65 -7.57 9.33
CA THR A 99 2.57 -7.37 8.37
C THR A 99 1.31 -8.12 8.79
N VAL A 100 0.17 -7.47 8.63
CA VAL A 100 -1.15 -8.11 8.72
C VAL A 100 -1.65 -8.32 7.30
N TYR A 101 -1.98 -9.56 6.94
CA TYR A 101 -2.66 -9.90 5.70
C TYR A 101 -4.10 -10.29 6.00
N TYR A 102 -5.05 -9.52 5.49
CA TYR A 102 -6.47 -9.83 5.58
C TYR A 102 -6.90 -10.70 4.41
N TYR A 103 -7.21 -11.96 4.73
CA TYR A 103 -7.78 -12.92 3.80
C TYR A 103 -9.29 -12.68 3.68
N HIS A 104 -9.74 -12.16 2.54
CA HIS A 104 -11.15 -11.93 2.27
C HIS A 104 -11.76 -13.11 1.48
N PRO A 105 -12.98 -13.58 1.81
CA PRO A 105 -13.64 -14.65 1.06
C PRO A 105 -13.89 -14.27 -0.41
N GLU A 106 -14.32 -13.03 -0.67
CA GLU A 106 -14.34 -12.48 -2.03
C GLU A 106 -12.92 -12.26 -2.59
N GLU A 107 -12.66 -12.77 -3.79
CA GLU A 107 -11.33 -12.80 -4.43
C GLU A 107 -10.69 -11.40 -4.57
N ASP A 108 -11.43 -10.38 -4.98
CA ASP A 108 -10.83 -9.05 -5.25
C ASP A 108 -10.62 -8.16 -4.02
N ARG A 109 -10.75 -8.69 -2.78
CA ARG A 109 -10.89 -7.86 -1.57
C ARG A 109 -9.77 -7.97 -0.54
N ASP A 110 -8.79 -8.84 -0.74
CA ASP A 110 -7.64 -8.97 0.16
C ASP A 110 -6.89 -7.64 0.31
N GLU A 111 -6.45 -7.40 1.54
CA GLU A 111 -5.67 -6.23 1.95
C GLU A 111 -4.50 -6.68 2.80
N PHE A 112 -3.46 -5.87 2.81
CA PHE A 112 -2.42 -6.03 3.80
C PHE A 112 -1.92 -4.67 4.29
N CYS A 113 -1.48 -4.66 5.53
CA CYS A 113 -0.95 -3.50 6.22
C CYS A 113 0.44 -3.83 6.74
N VAL A 114 1.43 -3.03 6.36
CA VAL A 114 2.80 -3.14 6.85
C VAL A 114 3.07 -2.11 7.93
N LYS A 115 3.78 -2.52 8.99
CA LYS A 115 4.03 -1.62 10.14
C LYS A 115 5.09 -0.57 9.85
N ASP A 116 6.05 -0.88 8.98
CA ASP A 116 7.24 -0.07 8.74
C ASP A 116 7.35 0.28 7.24
N PRO A 117 7.37 1.58 6.89
CA PRO A 117 7.60 2.01 5.51
C PRO A 117 8.89 1.45 4.88
N ALA A 118 9.90 1.08 5.68
CA ALA A 118 11.12 0.44 5.17
C ALA A 118 10.88 -0.97 4.57
N GLN A 119 9.69 -1.55 4.75
CA GLN A 119 9.27 -2.76 4.04
C GLN A 119 8.95 -2.50 2.56
N ILE A 120 8.77 -1.25 2.14
CA ILE A 120 8.43 -0.89 0.77
C ILE A 120 9.73 -0.68 0.01
N LEU A 121 10.12 -1.68 -0.77
CA LEU A 121 11.44 -1.75 -1.38
C LEU A 121 11.55 -0.85 -2.62
N ARG A 122 10.51 -0.89 -3.46
CA ARG A 122 10.43 -0.18 -4.74
C ARG A 122 8.98 0.12 -5.06
N TRP A 123 8.72 1.22 -5.76
CA TRP A 123 7.37 1.54 -6.21
C TRP A 123 7.37 2.36 -7.50
N ILE A 124 6.26 2.23 -8.23
CA ILE A 124 5.95 3.05 -9.41
C ILE A 124 4.65 3.79 -9.11
N ILE A 125 4.64 5.10 -9.41
CA ILE A 125 3.45 5.94 -9.31
C ILE A 125 2.91 6.18 -10.73
N ILE A 126 1.66 5.80 -10.95
CA ILE A 126 0.91 6.03 -12.16
C ILE A 126 -0.16 7.07 -11.83
N MET A 127 -0.06 8.24 -12.46
CA MET A 127 -0.99 9.35 -12.24
C MET A 127 -1.45 9.85 -13.59
N ASN A 128 -2.76 9.99 -13.77
CA ASN A 128 -3.35 10.61 -14.94
C ASN A 128 -4.25 11.75 -14.46
N ASP A 129 -3.64 12.91 -14.25
CA ASP A 129 -4.33 14.09 -13.73
C ASP A 129 -3.87 15.33 -14.51
N ASP A 130 -4.79 16.00 -15.20
CA ASP A 130 -4.50 17.24 -15.92
C ASP A 130 -4.01 18.37 -14.99
N ARG A 131 -4.19 18.22 -13.67
CA ARG A 131 -3.69 19.12 -12.63
C ARG A 131 -2.25 18.84 -12.24
N LEU A 132 -1.53 17.89 -12.85
CA LEU A 132 -0.10 17.63 -12.61
C LEU A 132 0.74 18.93 -12.59
N ARG A 133 0.43 19.89 -13.48
CA ARG A 133 1.05 21.23 -13.50
C ARG A 133 0.82 22.04 -12.22
N ARG A 134 -0.36 21.93 -11.61
CA ARG A 134 -0.69 22.63 -10.35
C ARG A 134 0.15 22.12 -9.18
N TYR A 135 0.64 20.89 -9.27
CA TYR A 135 1.53 20.28 -8.29
C TYR A 135 3.02 20.46 -8.63
N GLY A 136 3.35 21.19 -9.71
CA GLY A 136 4.73 21.39 -10.18
C GLY A 136 5.41 20.11 -10.69
N LEU A 137 4.64 19.05 -10.95
CA LEU A 137 5.15 17.74 -11.34
C LEU A 137 5.54 17.63 -12.82
N ASP A 138 5.10 18.58 -13.65
CA ASP A 138 5.55 18.69 -15.04
C ASP A 138 7.05 18.99 -15.13
N ARG A 139 7.63 19.61 -14.08
CA ARG A 139 9.07 19.92 -14.00
C ARG A 139 9.84 19.16 -12.93
N ALA A 140 9.16 18.63 -11.92
CA ALA A 140 9.80 18.00 -10.75
C ALA A 140 10.75 16.84 -11.10
N PHE A 141 10.55 16.20 -12.26
CA PHE A 141 11.39 15.11 -12.74
C PHE A 141 12.14 15.41 -14.05
N GLU A 142 12.09 16.64 -14.56
CA GLU A 142 12.79 17.02 -15.81
C GLU A 142 14.32 16.81 -15.70
N ASN A 143 14.87 16.94 -14.49
CA ASN A 143 16.29 16.70 -14.21
C ASN A 143 16.58 15.31 -13.62
N THR A 144 15.56 14.47 -13.48
CA THR A 144 15.73 13.10 -12.97
C THR A 144 16.26 12.24 -14.10
N ARG A 145 17.56 11.93 -14.06
CA ARG A 145 18.13 10.91 -14.94
C ARG A 145 17.61 9.56 -14.49
N CYS A 146 16.88 8.88 -15.38
CA CYS A 146 16.52 7.48 -15.16
C CYS A 146 17.82 6.68 -15.14
N GLY A 147 18.23 6.23 -13.95
CA GLY A 147 19.49 5.50 -13.73
C GLY A 147 19.46 4.05 -14.23
N CYS A 148 18.71 3.78 -15.31
CA CYS A 148 18.80 2.50 -16.00
C CYS A 148 20.18 2.41 -16.65
N ILE A 149 21.08 1.66 -16.01
CA ILE A 149 22.37 1.24 -16.54
C ILE A 149 22.18 -0.08 -17.30
#